data_AF-A0AAE3NTE5-F1
#
_entry.id   AF-A0AAE3NTE5-F1
#
_cell.length_a   1.000
_cell.length_b   1.000
_cell.length_c   1.000
_cell.angle_alpha   90.00
_cell.angle_beta   90.00
_cell.angle_gamma   90.00
#
_symmetry.space_group_name_H-M   'P 1'
#
loop_
_entity.id
_entity.type
_entity.pdbx_description
1 polymer ?
#
loop_
_entity_poly.entity_id
_entity_poly.type
_entity_poly.pdbx_seq_one_letter_code
_entity_poly.pdbx_strand_id
1 'polypeptide(L)'
;MTTAGTMSFEQVQKLASNYNNKSQFRKENPAAYRRAQRKGWLPEIFVGYPDGREKWTKERLKEEAQKYSTRAEFARDHPHAYKAAKKRGWLAHICQHMRQPEGDTCLTSAPLGQI
;
A
#
# COMPACT_ATOMS: atom_id res chain seq x y z
N MET A 1 16.93 -41.00 16.68
CA MET A 1 15.95 -40.37 15.76
C MET A 1 16.44 -38.95 15.42
N THR A 2 17.43 -38.83 14.55
CA THR A 2 18.08 -37.56 14.21
C THR A 2 17.54 -37.06 12.87
N THR A 3 16.49 -36.25 12.92
CA THR A 3 15.90 -35.64 11.72
C THR A 3 16.82 -34.54 11.19
N ALA A 4 17.60 -34.87 10.17
CA ALA A 4 18.42 -33.94 9.42
C ALA A 4 17.59 -32.78 8.83
N GLY A 5 18.01 -31.54 9.06
CA GLY A 5 17.60 -30.37 8.26
C GLY A 5 16.35 -29.59 8.69
N THR A 6 15.83 -29.80 9.89
CA THR A 6 14.62 -29.11 10.35
C THR A 6 14.91 -28.02 11.40
N MET A 7 14.60 -26.76 11.10
CA MET A 7 14.72 -25.64 12.05
C MET A 7 13.71 -25.77 13.21
N SER A 8 14.17 -25.53 14.45
CA SER A 8 13.33 -25.49 15.67
C SER A 8 12.64 -24.13 15.86
N PHE A 9 11.62 -24.07 16.74
CA PHE A 9 10.90 -22.82 17.03
C PHE A 9 11.83 -21.74 17.59
N GLU A 10 12.64 -22.08 18.59
CA GLU A 10 13.60 -21.16 19.22
C GLU A 10 14.62 -20.60 18.22
N GLN A 11 15.10 -21.44 17.29
CA GLN A 11 16.02 -20.99 16.24
C GLN A 11 15.36 -19.94 15.35
N VAL A 12 14.11 -20.18 14.94
CA VAL A 12 13.37 -19.22 14.10
C VAL A 12 13.08 -17.93 14.86
N GLN A 13 12.74 -18.02 16.16
CA GLN A 13 12.53 -16.86 17.01
C GLN A 13 13.80 -16.03 17.15
N LYS A 14 14.94 -16.66 17.42
CA LYS A 14 16.25 -15.99 17.53
C LYS A 14 16.63 -15.27 16.22
N LEU A 15 16.38 -15.89 15.08
CA LEU A 15 16.63 -15.25 13.78
C LEU A 15 15.68 -14.08 13.54
N ALA A 16 14.41 -14.22 13.91
CA ALA A 16 13.39 -13.19 13.75
C ALA A 16 13.69 -11.93 14.57
N SER A 17 14.28 -12.06 15.77
CA SER A 17 14.64 -10.93 16.63
C SER A 17 15.65 -9.96 15.99
N ASN A 18 16.39 -10.37 14.97
CA ASN A 18 17.33 -9.51 14.25
C ASN A 18 16.65 -8.58 13.21
N TYR A 19 15.35 -8.74 12.97
CA TYR A 19 14.63 -8.03 11.92
C TYR A 19 13.42 -7.26 12.47
N ASN A 20 13.19 -6.07 11.92
CA ASN A 20 12.07 -5.21 12.34
C ASN A 20 10.74 -5.55 11.64
N ASN A 21 10.80 -6.24 10.50
CA ASN A 21 9.63 -6.49 9.65
C ASN A 21 9.57 -7.95 9.19
N LYS A 22 8.37 -8.54 9.22
CA LYS A 22 8.09 -9.87 8.66
C LYS A 22 8.51 -10.01 7.19
N SER A 23 8.34 -8.94 6.41
CA SER A 23 8.73 -8.89 5.00
C SER A 23 10.25 -8.96 4.78
N GLN A 24 11.04 -8.39 5.69
CA GLN A 24 12.50 -8.47 5.66
C GLN A 24 12.95 -9.88 6.03
N PHE A 25 12.40 -10.43 7.12
CA PHE A 25 12.67 -11.81 7.52
C PHE A 25 12.38 -12.83 6.40
N ARG A 26 11.31 -12.62 5.63
CA ARG A 26 10.96 -13.46 4.47
C ARG A 26 12.00 -13.41 3.35
N LYS A 27 12.57 -12.24 3.07
CA LYS A 27 13.54 -12.04 1.98
C LYS A 27 14.89 -12.67 2.33
N GLU A 28 15.36 -12.43 3.55
CA GLU A 28 16.69 -12.84 4.01
C GLU A 28 16.73 -14.32 4.35
N ASN A 29 15.67 -14.83 5.00
CA ASN A 29 15.61 -16.22 5.43
C ASN A 29 14.30 -16.90 4.97
N PRO A 30 14.16 -17.16 3.66
CA PRO A 30 12.94 -17.75 3.11
C PRO A 30 12.71 -19.19 3.61
N ALA A 31 13.75 -19.93 4.00
CA ALA A 31 13.63 -21.27 4.54
C ALA A 31 12.99 -21.27 5.94
N ALA A 32 13.51 -20.43 6.85
CA ALA A 32 12.96 -20.24 8.19
C ALA A 32 11.52 -19.71 8.13
N TYR A 33 11.26 -18.73 7.26
CA TYR A 33 9.92 -18.19 7.03
C TYR A 33 8.92 -19.26 6.57
N ARG A 34 9.28 -20.09 5.58
CA ARG A 34 8.42 -21.18 5.08
C ARG A 34 8.13 -22.21 6.18
N ARG A 35 9.12 -22.52 7.02
CA ARG A 35 8.93 -23.44 8.15
C ARG A 35 7.94 -22.87 9.16
N ALA A 36 8.15 -21.62 9.59
CA ALA A 36 7.24 -20.92 10.50
C ALA A 36 5.83 -20.80 9.92
N GLN A 37 5.69 -20.57 8.61
CA GLN A 37 4.39 -20.51 7.94
C GLN A 37 3.66 -21.87 7.98
N ARG A 38 4.34 -22.96 7.66
CA ARG A 38 3.75 -24.31 7.70
C ARG A 38 3.35 -24.74 9.11
N LYS A 39 4.06 -24.27 10.13
CA LYS A 39 3.80 -24.59 11.54
C LYS A 39 2.86 -23.61 12.24
N GLY A 40 2.54 -22.47 11.61
CA GLY A 40 1.71 -21.45 12.23
C GLY A 40 2.41 -20.58 13.27
N TRP A 41 3.76 -20.56 13.31
CA TRP A 41 4.53 -19.79 14.30
C TRP A 41 4.63 -18.29 13.98
N LEU A 42 4.33 -17.89 12.75
CA LEU A 42 4.40 -16.49 12.34
C LEU A 42 3.57 -15.53 13.21
N PRO A 43 2.29 -15.82 13.57
CA PRO A 43 1.54 -14.99 14.49
C PRO A 43 2.15 -14.90 15.88
N GLU A 44 2.77 -15.97 16.42
CA GLU A 44 3.37 -15.97 17.76
C GLU A 44 4.67 -15.16 17.82
N ILE A 45 5.53 -15.31 16.80
CA ILE A 45 6.83 -14.63 16.78
C ILE A 45 6.67 -13.14 16.46
N PHE A 46 5.73 -12.79 15.59
CA PHE A 46 5.56 -11.43 15.09
C PHE A 46 4.32 -10.72 15.67
N VAL A 47 3.96 -11.00 16.92
CA VAL A 47 2.90 -10.25 17.63
C VAL A 47 3.30 -8.78 17.77
N GLY A 48 2.45 -7.86 17.31
CA GLY A 48 2.68 -6.41 17.44
C GLY A 48 3.71 -5.82 16.45
N TYR A 49 4.30 -6.64 15.57
CA TYR A 49 5.21 -6.13 14.55
C TYR A 49 4.44 -5.36 13.47
N PRO A 50 5.00 -4.26 12.94
CA PRO A 50 4.38 -3.54 11.84
C PRO A 50 4.28 -4.46 10.62
N ASP A 51 3.12 -4.48 9.95
CA ASP A 51 2.85 -5.37 8.80
C ASP A 51 3.73 -5.06 7.57
N GLY A 52 4.67 -4.10 7.66
CA GLY A 52 5.54 -3.66 6.56
C GLY A 52 4.77 -3.14 5.33
N ARG A 53 3.44 -3.08 5.42
CA ARG A 53 2.53 -2.52 4.43
C ARG A 53 2.26 -1.10 4.87
N GLU A 54 2.91 -0.15 4.23
CA GLU A 54 2.52 1.25 4.39
C GLU A 54 1.06 1.40 3.98
N LYS A 55 0.22 1.77 4.94
CA LYS A 55 -1.18 2.05 4.68
C LYS A 55 -1.26 3.46 4.10
N TRP A 56 -1.85 3.60 2.92
CA TRP A 56 -2.22 4.90 2.38
C TRP A 56 -3.29 5.51 3.28
N THR A 57 -2.94 6.55 4.03
CA THR A 57 -3.88 7.39 4.79
C THR A 57 -4.30 8.59 3.94
N LYS A 58 -5.40 9.23 4.32
CA LYS A 58 -5.92 10.40 3.62
C LYS A 58 -4.93 11.58 3.73
N GLU A 59 -4.30 11.78 4.88
CA GLU A 59 -3.31 12.85 5.05
C GLU A 59 -2.10 12.64 4.14
N ARG A 60 -1.52 11.45 4.12
CA ARG A 60 -0.36 11.14 3.29
C ARG A 60 -0.63 11.30 1.81
N LEU A 61 -1.81 10.87 1.34
CA LEU A 61 -2.22 11.07 -0.05
C LEU A 61 -2.37 12.56 -0.38
N LYS A 62 -2.83 13.38 0.57
CA LYS A 62 -2.96 14.84 0.40
C LYS A 62 -1.58 15.51 0.35
N GLU A 63 -0.63 15.09 1.20
CA GLU A 63 0.75 15.59 1.18
C GLU A 63 1.45 15.27 -0.14
N GLU A 64 1.31 14.03 -0.64
CA GLU A 64 1.87 13.66 -1.95
C GLU A 64 1.19 14.43 -3.08
N ALA A 65 -0.14 14.53 -3.07
CA ALA A 65 -0.88 15.25 -4.10
C ALA A 65 -0.51 16.75 -4.14
N GLN A 66 -0.17 17.37 -3.01
CA GLN A 66 0.24 18.78 -2.95
C GLN A 66 1.55 19.08 -3.71
N LYS A 67 2.39 18.07 -3.96
CA LYS A 67 3.63 18.23 -4.75
C LYS A 67 3.36 18.40 -6.24
N TYR A 68 2.15 18.07 -6.71
CA TYR A 68 1.78 18.07 -8.12
C TYR A 68 0.71 19.12 -8.42
N SER A 69 0.83 19.75 -9.58
CA SER A 69 -0.07 20.81 -10.04
C SER A 69 -1.33 20.24 -10.72
N THR A 70 -1.20 19.10 -11.40
CA THR A 70 -2.30 18.47 -12.14
C THR A 70 -2.55 17.02 -11.74
N ARG A 71 -3.78 16.56 -11.99
CA ARG A 71 -4.17 15.16 -11.72
C ARG A 71 -3.46 14.16 -12.64
N ALA A 72 -3.12 14.58 -13.86
CA ALA A 72 -2.42 13.75 -14.82
C ALA A 72 -0.98 13.48 -14.36
N GLU A 73 -0.27 14.51 -13.89
CA GLU A 73 1.08 14.37 -13.32
C GLU A 73 1.06 13.45 -12.09
N PHE A 74 0.14 13.68 -11.16
CA PHE A 74 -0.02 12.84 -9.98
C PHE A 74 -0.30 11.37 -10.34
N ALA A 75 -1.12 11.11 -11.36
CA ALA A 75 -1.40 9.76 -11.82
C ALA A 75 -0.19 9.08 -12.51
N ARG A 76 0.65 9.86 -13.20
CA ARG A 76 1.84 9.38 -13.90
C ARG A 76 2.97 9.05 -12.92
N ASP A 77 3.25 9.97 -11.99
CA ASP A 77 4.40 9.85 -11.08
C ASP A 77 4.07 8.92 -9.90
N HIS A 78 2.84 8.95 -9.40
CA HIS A 78 2.39 8.09 -8.30
C HIS A 78 1.08 7.33 -8.61
N PRO A 79 1.14 6.35 -9.54
CA PRO A 79 -0.03 5.57 -9.94
C PRO A 79 -0.64 4.76 -8.79
N HIS A 80 0.17 4.32 -7.82
CA HIS A 80 -0.31 3.59 -6.64
C HIS A 80 -1.14 4.47 -5.70
N ALA A 81 -0.67 5.70 -5.44
CA ALA A 81 -1.37 6.68 -4.64
C ALA A 81 -2.68 7.10 -5.30
N TYR A 82 -2.63 7.40 -6.61
CA TYR A 82 -3.81 7.73 -7.40
C TYR A 82 -4.87 6.61 -7.37
N LYS A 83 -4.46 5.35 -7.61
CA LYS A 83 -5.39 4.20 -7.55
C LYS A 83 -5.98 4.01 -6.15
N ALA A 84 -5.18 4.17 -5.10
CA ALA A 84 -5.65 4.08 -3.72
C ALA A 84 -6.69 5.16 -3.41
N ALA A 85 -6.43 6.41 -3.80
CA ALA A 85 -7.35 7.53 -3.64
C ALA A 85 -8.64 7.33 -4.45
N LYS A 86 -8.54 6.86 -5.69
CA LYS A 86 -9.70 6.57 -6.56
C LYS A 86 -10.57 5.46 -5.98
N LYS A 87 -9.97 4.35 -5.54
CA LYS A 87 -10.70 3.22 -4.93
C LYS A 87 -11.46 3.61 -3.66
N ARG A 88 -10.95 4.62 -2.93
CA ARG A 88 -11.56 5.13 -1.70
C ARG A 88 -12.45 6.36 -1.90
N GLY A 89 -12.58 6.86 -3.13
CA GLY A 89 -13.35 8.09 -3.42
C GLY A 89 -12.73 9.38 -2.87
N TRP A 90 -11.45 9.35 -2.47
CA TRP A 90 -10.77 10.53 -1.89
C TRP A 90 -10.19 11.47 -2.94
N LEU A 91 -10.16 11.05 -4.22
CA LEU A 91 -9.52 11.77 -5.31
C LEU A 91 -10.00 13.23 -5.41
N ALA A 92 -11.31 13.48 -5.31
CA ALA A 92 -11.86 14.83 -5.37
C ALA A 92 -11.37 15.73 -4.22
N HIS A 93 -11.17 15.17 -3.03
CA HIS A 93 -10.74 15.90 -1.84
C HIS A 93 -9.21 16.13 -1.81
N ILE A 94 -8.42 15.17 -2.28
CA ILE A 94 -6.95 15.32 -2.31
C ILE A 94 -6.48 16.17 -3.49
N CYS A 95 -7.25 16.22 -4.58
CA CYS A 95 -6.94 16.98 -5.79
C CYS A 95 -7.79 18.26 -5.91
N GLN A 96 -8.20 18.86 -4.78
CA GLN A 96 -8.98 20.10 -4.77
C GLN A 96 -8.13 21.31 -5.19
N HIS A 97 -6.83 21.30 -4.87
CA HIS A 97 -5.87 22.32 -5.28
C HIS A 97 -5.42 22.18 -6.73
N MET A 98 -5.68 21.03 -7.37
CA MET A 98 -5.25 20.77 -8.74
C MET A 98 -6.27 21.35 -9.71
N ARG A 99 -5.79 22.24 -10.59
CA ARG A 99 -6.60 22.74 -11.71
C ARG A 99 -6.91 21.57 -12.64
N GLN A 100 -8.19 21.34 -12.91
CA GLN A 100 -8.57 20.44 -13.99
C GLN A 100 -8.29 21.18 -15.30
N PRO A 101 -7.71 20.55 -16.32
CA PRO A 101 -7.83 21.11 -17.65
C PRO A 101 -9.32 21.16 -17.97
N GLU A 102 -9.86 22.37 -18.06
CA GLU A 102 -11.21 22.63 -18.54
C GLU A 102 -11.21 22.34 -20.05
N GLY A 103 -11.31 21.06 -20.39
CA GLY A 103 -11.38 20.58 -21.76
C GLY A 103 -12.54 19.62 -21.87
N ASP A 104 -13.54 20.02 -22.67
CA ASP A 104 -14.67 19.24 -23.17
C ASP A 104 -15.97 19.25 -22.33
N THR A 105 -16.60 20.43 -22.23
CA THR A 105 -18.08 20.52 -22.30
C THR A 105 -18.50 21.17 -23.61
N CYS A 106 -18.09 20.58 -24.73
CA CYS A 106 -18.83 20.75 -25.98
C CYS A 106 -19.98 19.74 -25.94
N LEU A 107 -21.22 20.25 -25.92
CA LEU A 107 -22.53 19.54 -25.95
C LEU A 107 -23.08 19.10 -24.58
N THR A 108 -23.83 19.98 -23.90
CA THR A 108 -25.31 19.92 -23.75
C THR A 108 -25.80 20.96 -22.74
N SER A 109 -26.13 22.15 -23.22
CA SER A 109 -27.18 22.99 -22.62
C SER A 109 -27.81 23.87 -23.70
N ALA A 110 -28.31 23.25 -24.76
CA ALA A 110 -29.41 23.85 -25.52
C ALA A 110 -30.70 23.47 -24.79
N PRO A 111 -31.41 24.40 -24.11
CA PRO A 111 -32.80 24.16 -23.83
C PRO A 111 -33.55 24.25 -25.17
N LEU A 112 -33.86 23.08 -25.73
CA LEU A 112 -34.91 22.97 -26.75
C LEU A 112 -36.22 23.43 -26.10
N GLY A 113 -36.74 24.54 -26.59
CA GLY A 113 -38.14 24.92 -26.44
C GLY A 113 -38.50 25.56 -25.11
N GLN A 114 -38.66 26.88 -25.13
CA GLN A 114 -39.81 27.52 -24.50
C GLN A 114 -40.16 28.80 -25.27
N ILE A 115 -41.36 28.73 -25.87
CA ILE A 115 -42.27 29.73 -26.46
C ILE A 115 -41.81 30.57 -27.65
#